data_AF-A0A2W4X9N0-F1
#
_entry.id   AF-A0A2W4X9N0-F1
#
_cell.length_a   1.000
_cell.length_b   1.000
_cell.length_c   1.000
_cell.angle_alpha   90.00
_cell.angle_beta   90.00
_cell.angle_gamma   90.00
#
_symmetry.space_group_name_H-M   'P 1'
#
loop_
_entity.id
_entity.type
_entity.pdbx_description
1 polymer ?
#
loop_
_entity_poly.entity_id
_entity_poly.type
_entity_poly.pdbx_seq_one_letter_code
_entity_poly.pdbx_strand_id
1 'polypeptide(L)' 'MEEAISVAHQEDPTRWIQRIHAALECEHGSATFGKLREKTGLSPGALFLGLLLGHERWQFTQKTFYGEVLVSLTD' A
#
# COMPACT_ATOMS: atom_id res chain seq x y z
N MET A 1 5.73 -8.23 -15.50
CA MET A 1 6.74 -8.36 -14.42
C MET A 1 7.87 -7.36 -14.61
N GLU A 2 8.38 -7.19 -15.84
CA GLU A 2 9.46 -6.23 -16.14
C GLU A 2 9.10 -4.76 -15.86
N GLU A 3 7.87 -4.32 -16.11
CA GLU A 3 7.45 -2.94 -15.79
C GLU A 3 7.46 -2.64 -14.28
N ALA A 4 7.04 -3.59 -13.44
CA ALA A 4 7.05 -3.42 -11.99
C ALA A 4 8.48 -3.32 -11.43
N ILE A 5 9.42 -4.05 -12.03
CA ILE A 5 10.84 -4.02 -11.68
C ILE A 5 11.48 -2.71 -12.16
N SER A 6 11.07 -2.21 -13.33
CA SER A 6 11.57 -0.94 -13.88
C SER A 6 11.12 0.28 -13.07
N VAL A 7 9.87 0.30 -12.57
CA VAL A 7 9.37 1.37 -11.68
C VAL A 7 10.05 1.34 -10.32
N ALA A 8 10.31 0.15 -9.76
CA ALA A 8 11.07 -0.02 -8.52
C ALA A 8 12.56 0.41 -8.63
N HIS A 9 13.07 0.57 -9.86
CA HIS A 9 14.44 1.03 -10.09
C HIS A 9 14.56 2.57 -10.11
N GLN A 10 13.45 3.30 -10.27
CA GLN A 10 13.42 4.77 -10.30
C GLN A 10 12.91 5.41 -9.00
N GLU A 11 12.13 4.68 -8.20
CA GLU A 11 11.58 5.15 -6.92
C GLU A 11 12.00 4.19 -5.79
N ASP A 12 12.39 4.74 -4.64
CA ASP A 12 12.81 3.98 -3.46
C ASP A 12 11.61 3.23 -2.84
N PRO A 13 11.53 1.89 -2.97
CA PRO A 13 10.39 1.12 -2.46
C PRO A 13 10.25 1.22 -0.93
N THR A 14 11.35 1.47 -0.24
CA THR A 14 11.36 1.74 1.22
C THR A 14 10.55 2.98 1.55
N ARG A 15 10.67 4.02 0.72
CA ARG A 15 9.93 5.28 0.89
C ARG A 15 8.44 5.09 0.64
N TRP A 16 8.03 4.23 -0.29
CA TRP A 16 6.63 3.87 -0.46
C TRP A 16 6.08 3.18 0.79
N ILE A 17 6.79 2.16 1.30
CA ILE A 17 6.40 1.43 2.51
C ILE A 17 6.27 2.37 3.71
N GLN A 18 7.19 3.33 3.88
CA GLN A 18 7.11 4.33 4.95
C GLN A 18 5.90 5.26 4.80
N ARG A 19 5.61 5.74 3.59
CA ARG A 19 4.43 6.59 3.34
C ARG A 19 3.13 5.84 3.61
N ILE A 20 3.05 4.58 3.19
CA ILE A 20 1.88 3.72 3.43
C ILE A 20 1.68 3.51 4.93
N HIS A 21 2.75 3.19 5.66
CA HIS A 21 2.68 3.01 7.11
C HIS A 21 2.21 4.29 7.82
N ALA A 22 2.79 5.44 7.51
CA ALA A 22 2.38 6.72 8.10
C ALA A 22 0.91 7.05 7.75
N ALA A 23 0.45 6.73 6.55
CA ALA A 23 -0.94 6.90 6.15
C ALA A 23 -1.89 5.98 6.94
N LEU A 24 -1.48 4.73 7.21
CA LEU A 24 -2.24 3.81 8.06
C LEU A 24 -2.29 4.30 9.51
N GLU A 25 -1.19 4.78 10.07
CA GLU A 25 -1.15 5.37 11.42
C GLU A 25 -2.09 6.59 11.53
N CYS A 26 -2.11 7.47 10.52
CA CYS A 26 -3.04 8.60 10.47
C CYS A 26 -4.51 8.19 10.38
N GLU A 27 -4.79 6.98 9.88
CA GLU A 27 -6.12 6.41 9.74
C GLU A 27 -6.45 5.40 10.85
N HIS A 28 -5.80 5.53 12.01
CA HIS A 28 -6.03 4.68 13.19
C HIS A 28 -5.72 3.20 12.94
N GLY A 29 -4.70 2.94 12.11
CA GLY A 29 -4.18 1.61 11.84
C GLY A 29 -4.90 0.86 10.72
N SER A 30 -5.93 1.41 10.09
CA SER A 30 -6.66 0.74 9.00
C SER A 30 -7.20 1.72 7.96
N ALA A 31 -7.01 1.40 6.68
CA ALA A 31 -7.51 2.21 5.59
C ALA A 31 -7.79 1.37 4.34
N THR A 32 -8.74 1.83 3.52
CA THR A 32 -9.02 1.20 2.24
C THR A 32 -7.96 1.58 1.21
N PHE A 33 -7.77 0.76 0.18
CA PHE A 33 -6.79 1.06 -0.88
C PHE A 33 -7.03 2.45 -1.51
N GLY A 34 -8.30 2.82 -1.74
CA GLY A 34 -8.66 4.13 -2.26
C GLY A 34 -8.21 5.26 -1.34
N LYS A 35 -8.44 5.11 -0.02
CA LYS A 35 -8.04 6.11 0.98
C LYS A 35 -6.53 6.22 1.13
N LEU A 36 -5.82 5.09 1.09
CA LEU A 36 -4.35 5.09 1.07
C LEU A 36 -3.80 5.81 -0.15
N ARG A 37 -4.43 5.66 -1.33
CA ARG A 37 -4.02 6.40 -2.52
C ARG A 37 -4.15 7.92 -2.33
N GLU A 38 -5.26 8.37 -1.77
CA GLU A 38 -5.50 9.79 -1.50
C GLU A 38 -4.51 10.36 -0.47
N LYS A 39 -4.22 9.61 0.61
CA LYS A 39 -3.30 10.05 1.67
C LYS A 39 -1.84 10.02 1.27
N THR A 40 -1.43 8.95 0.59
CA THR A 40 -0.04 8.77 0.21
C THR A 40 0.30 9.55 -1.04
N GLY A 41 -0.63 9.88 -1.93
CA GLY A 41 -0.35 10.51 -3.22
C GLY A 41 0.50 9.64 -4.15
N LEU A 42 0.61 8.34 -3.87
CA LEU A 42 1.32 7.39 -4.71
C LEU A 42 0.49 7.04 -5.93
N SER A 43 1.16 6.73 -7.04
CA SER A 43 0.48 6.13 -8.18
C SER A 43 -0.13 4.77 -7.77
N PRO A 44 -1.23 4.32 -8.41
CA PRO A 44 -1.82 3.03 -8.08
C PRO A 44 -0.82 1.87 -8.14
N GLY A 45 0.10 1.89 -9.10
CA GLY A 45 1.16 0.89 -9.23
C GLY A 45 2.16 0.94 -8.08
N ALA A 46 2.66 2.13 -7.74
CA ALA A 46 3.59 2.30 -6.61
C ALA A 46 2.95 1.93 -5.27
N LEU A 47 1.67 2.27 -5.06
CA LEU A 47 0.92 1.88 -3.87
C LEU A 47 0.75 0.36 -3.80
N PHE A 48 0.35 -0.27 -4.90
CA PHE A 48 0.20 -1.73 -4.97
C PHE A 48 1.52 -2.45 -4.71
N LEU A 49 2.61 -2.02 -5.36
CA LEU A 49 3.94 -2.60 -5.16
C LEU A 49 4.44 -2.34 -3.74
N GLY A 50 4.26 -1.14 -3.20
CA GLY A 50 4.59 -0.83 -1.81
C GLY A 50 3.86 -1.74 -0.83
N LEU A 51 2.56 -1.96 -1.04
CA LEU A 51 1.72 -2.88 -0.26
C LEU A 51 2.18 -4.34 -0.35
N LEU A 52 2.59 -4.80 -1.53
CA LEU A 52 3.13 -6.15 -1.72
C LEU A 52 4.52 -6.32 -1.07
N LEU A 53 5.40 -5.34 -1.24
CA LEU A 53 6.77 -5.41 -0.73
C LEU A 53 6.81 -5.33 0.80
N GLY A 54 5.94 -4.52 1.40
CA GLY A 54 5.83 -4.39 2.86
C GLY A 54 4.84 -5.35 3.52
N HIS A 55 4.47 -6.46 2.88
CA HIS A 55 3.41 -7.37 3.31
C HIS A 55 3.51 -7.89 4.76
N GLU A 56 4.69 -7.88 5.38
CA GLU A 56 4.85 -8.28 6.79
C GLU A 56 4.30 -7.23 7.78
N ARG A 57 4.07 -5.99 7.34
CA ARG A 57 3.68 -4.84 8.17
C ARG A 57 2.17 -4.60 8.22
N TRP A 58 1.39 -5.34 7.43
CA TRP A 58 -0.05 -5.18 7.37
C TRP A 58 -0.74 -6.44 6.85
N GLN A 59 -2.04 -6.52 7.11
CA GLN A 59 -2.94 -7.54 6.63
C GLN A 59 -3.97 -6.96 5.66
N PHE A 60 -4.39 -7.79 4.70
CA PHE A 60 -5.41 -7.45 3.71
C PHE A 60 -6.72 -8.16 4.04
N THR A 61 -7.83 -7.41 4.04
CA THR A 61 -9.18 -7.97 4.13
C THR A 61 -9.99 -7.55 2.91
N GLN A 62 -10.64 -8.52 2.26
CA GLN A 62 -11.54 -8.30 1.13
C GLN A 62 -12.75 -9.23 1.28
N LYS A 63 -13.96 -8.67 1.22
CA LYS A 63 -15.21 -9.44 1.43
C LYS A 63 -15.77 -10.08 0.15
N THR A 64 -15.47 -9.50 -1.00
CA THR A 64 -16.00 -9.94 -2.31
C THR A 64 -14.93 -9.83 -3.38
N PHE A 65 -15.05 -10.64 -4.43
CA PHE A 65 -14.16 -10.54 -5.59
C PHE A 65 -14.31 -9.17 -6.28
N TYR A 66 -13.18 -8.51 -6.57
CA TYR A 66 -13.12 -7.09 -6.98
C TYR A 66 -13.77 -6.09 -6.02
N GLY A 67 -14.07 -6.51 -4.79
CA GLY A 67 -14.54 -5.62 -3.74
C GLY A 67 -13.43 -4.75 -3.17
N GLU A 68 -13.82 -3.81 -2.32
CA GLU A 68 -12.88 -2.95 -1.62
C GLU A 68 -11.88 -3.76 -0.78
N VAL A 69 -10.61 -3.37 -0.87
CA VAL A 69 -9.52 -3.94 -0.07
C VAL A 69 -9.26 -3.02 1.10
N LEU A 70 -9.40 -3.57 2.31
CA LEU A 70 -8.99 -2.95 3.55
C LEU A 70 -7.58 -3.41 3.92
N VAL A 71 -6.71 -2.46 4.21
CA VAL A 71 -5.34 -2.70 4.69
C VAL A 71 -5.28 -2.28 6.15
N SER A 72 -4.78 -3.14 7.04
CA SER A 72 -4.64 -2.82 8.46
C SER A 72 -3.24 -3.19 8.95
N LEU A 73 -2.66 -2.38 9.82
CA LEU A 73 -1.37 -2.71 10.46
C LEU A 73 -1.47 -4.05 11.19
N THR A 74 -0.36 -4.80 11.18
CA THR A 74 -0.17 -5.94 12.07
C THR A 74 0.35 -5.43 13.42
N ASP A 75 -0.21 -5.94 14.52
CA ASP A 75 0.26 -5.68 15.89
C ASP A 75 1.66 -6.27 16.14
#